data_AF-A0A8S4QU67-F1
#
_entry.id   AF-A0A8S4QU67-F1
#
_cell.length_a   1.000
_cell.length_b   1.000
_cell.length_c   1.000
_cell.angle_alpha   90.00
_cell.angle_beta   90.00
_cell.angle_gamma   90.00
#
_symmetry.space_group_name_H-M   'P 1'
#
loop_
_entity.id
_entity.type
_entity.pdbx_description
1 polymer ?
#
loop_
_entity_poly.entity_id
_entity_poly.type
_entity_poly.pdbx_seq_one_letter_code
_entity_poly.pdbx_strand_id
1 'polypeptide(L)'
;IRPRTWHVIKLTEQIKDEPINTFIRLLPSRIVEALKNSQSAVNGNKRPQVQTIKLGDLIFISIQMVSNLKQGGVLYVASPPGQAVALVSTLHSNLLRACVQGLGYKKFEDACLNGKDIPSLLRIFDNGNNTATVTDMPEFVATPCIARGGIDFTNSQATKNYLSQMFGPAPPILDTLTVKSETDFFDSAILNKRMKVILQIKSENTFSTLQKWAEIAAISPTSELFQVFHTIKSNQIQISNDEDDE
;
A
#
# COMPACT_ATOMS: atom_id res chain seq x y z
N ILE A 1 -8.87 21.29 -0.09
CA ILE A 1 -9.40 19.94 0.24
C ILE A 1 -8.23 19.16 0.84
N ARG A 2 -8.29 18.70 2.10
CA ARG A 2 -7.17 17.91 2.65
C ARG A 2 -7.08 16.59 1.89
N PRO A 3 -5.91 16.20 1.37
CA PRO A 3 -5.75 14.91 0.70
C PRO A 3 -6.03 13.80 1.70
N ARG A 4 -6.87 12.83 1.33
CA ARG A 4 -7.22 11.69 2.17
C ARG A 4 -6.12 10.64 2.08
N THR A 5 -5.86 9.97 3.19
CA THR A 5 -5.05 8.75 3.19
C THR A 5 -5.92 7.58 2.78
N TRP A 6 -5.40 6.77 1.87
CA TRP A 6 -5.97 5.53 1.38
C TRP A 6 -5.20 4.37 1.98
N HIS A 7 -5.91 3.30 2.33
CA HIS A 7 -5.38 2.04 2.82
C HIS A 7 -5.64 0.97 1.78
N VAL A 8 -4.60 0.25 1.36
CA VAL A 8 -4.73 -0.84 0.39
C VAL A 8 -5.18 -2.09 1.13
N ILE A 9 -6.23 -2.72 0.62
CA ILE A 9 -6.71 -4.02 1.09
C ILE A 9 -6.66 -5.03 -0.05
N LYS A 10 -6.21 -6.23 0.28
CA LYS A 10 -6.29 -7.40 -0.60
C LYS A 10 -7.65 -8.06 -0.39
N LEU A 11 -8.36 -8.32 -1.48
CA LEU A 11 -9.64 -9.00 -1.44
C LEU A 11 -9.41 -10.50 -1.62
N THR A 12 -10.00 -11.32 -0.75
CA THR A 12 -9.81 -12.78 -0.76
C THR A 12 -11.14 -13.51 -0.76
N GLU A 13 -11.14 -14.75 -1.23
CA GLU A 13 -12.33 -15.62 -1.37
C GLU A 13 -13.41 -15.01 -2.28
N GLN A 14 -13.17 -15.02 -3.59
CA GLN A 14 -14.13 -14.56 -4.60
C GLN A 14 -15.39 -15.45 -4.57
N ILE A 15 -16.56 -14.81 -4.50
CA ILE A 15 -17.87 -15.46 -4.38
C ILE A 15 -18.46 -15.78 -5.74
N LYS A 16 -18.27 -14.89 -6.72
CA LYS A 16 -18.81 -15.02 -8.08
C LYS A 16 -17.82 -14.45 -9.08
N ASP A 17 -17.64 -15.17 -10.18
CA ASP A 17 -16.96 -14.68 -11.37
C ASP A 17 -18.02 -14.25 -12.39
N GLU A 18 -17.95 -13.00 -12.84
CA GLU A 18 -18.95 -12.42 -13.73
C GLU A 18 -18.34 -11.34 -14.63
N PRO A 19 -18.99 -11.01 -15.77
CA PRO A 19 -18.52 -9.95 -16.64
C PRO A 19 -18.44 -8.60 -15.92
N ILE A 20 -17.31 -7.90 -16.09
CA ILE A 20 -17.01 -6.60 -15.46
C ILE A 20 -18.12 -5.56 -15.67
N ASN A 21 -18.75 -5.53 -16.86
CA ASN A 21 -19.82 -4.59 -17.16
C ASN A 21 -21.08 -4.85 -16.32
N THR A 22 -21.41 -6.12 -16.09
CA THR A 22 -22.53 -6.52 -15.22
C THR A 22 -22.21 -6.18 -13.78
N PHE A 23 -20.98 -6.46 -13.35
CA PHE A 23 -20.48 -6.12 -12.02
C PHE A 23 -20.63 -4.63 -11.70
N ILE A 24 -20.09 -3.76 -12.55
CA ILE A 24 -20.13 -2.30 -12.36
C ILE A 24 -21.56 -1.78 -12.23
N ARG A 25 -22.48 -2.29 -13.07
CA ARG A 25 -23.88 -1.85 -13.08
C ARG A 25 -24.64 -2.27 -11.82
N LEU A 26 -24.37 -3.46 -11.30
CA LEU A 26 -25.09 -4.02 -10.15
C LEU A 26 -24.44 -3.69 -8.80
N LEU A 27 -23.21 -3.17 -8.80
CA LEU A 27 -22.43 -2.88 -7.61
C LEU A 27 -23.19 -2.04 -6.56
N PRO A 28 -23.87 -0.92 -6.89
CA PRO A 28 -24.59 -0.14 -5.88
C PRO A 28 -25.68 -0.94 -5.18
N SER A 29 -26.48 -1.67 -5.97
CA SER A 29 -27.59 -2.49 -5.45
C SER A 29 -27.08 -3.59 -4.53
N ARG A 30 -25.97 -4.25 -4.88
CA ARG A 30 -25.37 -5.30 -4.05
C ARG A 30 -24.85 -4.79 -2.73
N ILE A 31 -24.19 -3.63 -2.73
CA ILE A 31 -23.71 -3.00 -1.50
C ILE A 31 -24.91 -2.66 -0.62
N VAL A 32 -25.99 -2.11 -1.20
CA VAL A 32 -27.23 -1.83 -0.46
C VAL A 32 -27.86 -3.09 0.12
N GLU A 33 -27.92 -4.19 -0.62
CA GLU A 33 -28.42 -5.48 -0.14
C GLU A 33 -27.55 -6.06 0.97
N ALA A 34 -26.22 -6.03 0.81
CA ALA A 34 -25.27 -6.47 1.84
C ALA A 34 -25.38 -5.62 3.12
N LEU A 35 -25.58 -4.30 2.99
CA LEU A 35 -25.82 -3.40 4.12
C LEU A 35 -27.14 -3.70 4.82
N LYS A 36 -28.21 -3.99 4.07
CA LYS A 36 -29.49 -4.39 4.66
C LYS A 36 -29.36 -5.71 5.41
N ASN A 37 -28.78 -6.73 4.80
CA ASN A 37 -28.62 -8.05 5.41
C ASN A 37 -27.73 -8.04 6.67
N SER A 38 -26.69 -7.20 6.67
CA SER A 38 -25.81 -7.03 7.83
C SER A 38 -26.41 -6.15 8.94
N GLN A 39 -27.32 -5.23 8.62
CA GLN A 39 -27.96 -4.32 9.57
C GLN A 39 -29.40 -4.66 9.93
N SER A 40 -30.01 -5.71 9.38
CA SER A 40 -31.32 -6.22 9.80
C SER A 40 -31.41 -6.55 11.30
N ALA A 41 -30.29 -6.56 12.03
CA ALA A 41 -30.23 -6.68 13.49
C ALA A 41 -30.14 -5.35 14.27
N VAL A 42 -29.86 -4.19 13.64
CA VAL A 42 -29.55 -2.93 14.35
C VAL A 42 -30.17 -1.70 13.68
N ASN A 43 -31.38 -1.34 14.11
CA ASN A 43 -32.09 -0.05 13.96
C ASN A 43 -32.71 0.29 12.57
N GLY A 44 -34.04 0.15 12.48
CA GLY A 44 -34.87 0.45 11.30
C GLY A 44 -34.95 1.91 10.80
N ASN A 45 -34.17 2.84 11.37
CA ASN A 45 -34.23 4.28 11.02
C ASN A 45 -33.04 4.79 10.18
N LYS A 46 -32.11 3.92 9.78
CA LYS A 46 -30.96 4.30 8.93
C LYS A 46 -31.11 3.68 7.54
N ARG A 47 -30.91 4.49 6.51
CA ARG A 47 -30.93 4.06 5.10
C ARG A 47 -29.52 4.13 4.52
N PRO A 48 -29.06 3.09 3.79
CA PRO A 48 -27.80 3.15 3.09
C PRO A 48 -27.91 4.06 1.87
N GLN A 49 -26.95 4.97 1.72
CA GLN A 49 -26.73 5.77 0.53
C GLN A 49 -25.40 5.32 -0.09
N VAL A 50 -25.47 4.81 -1.32
CA VAL A 50 -24.31 4.35 -2.08
C VAL A 50 -24.26 5.13 -3.37
N GLN A 51 -23.11 5.73 -3.68
CA GLN A 51 -22.85 6.35 -4.97
C GLN A 51 -21.61 5.70 -5.59
N THR A 52 -21.66 5.48 -6.90
CA THR A 52 -20.55 4.89 -7.65
C THR A 52 -20.29 5.72 -8.90
N ILE A 53 -19.02 5.94 -9.22
CA ILE A 53 -18.60 6.56 -10.47
C ILE A 53 -17.37 5.83 -11.01
N LYS A 54 -17.35 5.57 -12.32
CA LYS A 54 -16.16 5.06 -13.01
C LYS A 54 -15.37 6.25 -13.56
N LEU A 55 -14.10 6.36 -13.19
CA LEU A 55 -13.18 7.37 -13.69
C LEU A 55 -11.88 6.68 -14.13
N GLY A 56 -11.60 6.74 -15.43
CA GLY A 56 -10.52 5.95 -16.03
C GLY A 56 -10.70 4.46 -15.76
N ASP A 57 -9.66 3.83 -15.24
CA ASP A 57 -9.60 2.39 -14.94
C ASP A 57 -10.07 2.05 -13.51
N LEU A 58 -10.59 3.03 -12.76
CA LEU A 58 -11.01 2.86 -11.37
C LEU A 58 -12.50 3.12 -11.19
N ILE A 59 -13.10 2.38 -10.26
CA ILE A 59 -14.42 2.66 -9.72
C ILE A 59 -14.24 3.31 -8.36
N PHE A 60 -14.85 4.49 -8.20
CA PHE A 60 -14.95 5.17 -6.92
C PHE A 60 -16.33 4.93 -6.33
N ILE A 61 -16.37 4.57 -5.06
CA ILE A 61 -17.57 4.22 -4.31
C ILE A 61 -17.60 5.10 -3.06
N SER A 62 -18.73 5.74 -2.80
CA SER A 62 -19.02 6.37 -1.51
C SER A 62 -20.19 5.65 -0.84
N ILE A 63 -20.02 5.31 0.44
CA ILE A 63 -21.01 4.58 1.23
C ILE A 63 -21.25 5.36 2.52
N GLN A 64 -22.51 5.68 2.79
CA GLN A 64 -22.91 6.38 4.00
C GLN A 64 -24.23 5.82 4.55
N MET A 65 -24.36 5.77 5.88
CA MET A 65 -25.64 5.52 6.53
C MET A 65 -26.29 6.84 6.89
N VAL A 66 -27.49 7.09 6.39
CA VAL A 66 -28.22 8.34 6.61
C VAL A 66 -29.48 8.06 7.41
N SER A 67 -29.75 8.84 8.46
CA SER A 67 -31.07 8.91 9.10
C SER A 67 -31.62 10.32 9.02
N ASN A 68 -32.91 10.49 9.36
CA ASN A 68 -33.56 11.80 9.39
C ASN A 68 -32.90 12.78 10.39
N LEU A 69 -32.15 12.27 11.38
CA LEU A 69 -31.57 13.06 12.47
C LEU A 69 -30.06 13.21 12.37
N LYS A 70 -29.36 12.25 11.73
CA LYS A 70 -27.89 12.22 11.70
C LYS A 70 -27.36 11.50 10.47
N GLN A 71 -26.33 12.09 9.89
CA GLN A 71 -25.52 11.45 8.86
C GLN A 71 -24.35 10.71 9.50
N GLY A 72 -24.16 9.44 9.13
CA GLY A 72 -23.01 8.62 9.54
C GLY A 72 -21.73 9.03 8.82
N GLY A 73 -20.61 8.46 9.25
CA GLY A 73 -19.34 8.59 8.52
C GLY A 73 -19.43 8.00 7.12
N VAL A 74 -18.72 8.62 6.17
CA VAL A 74 -18.64 8.14 4.78
C VAL A 74 -17.42 7.25 4.62
N LEU A 75 -17.62 6.05 4.09
CA LEU A 75 -16.54 5.20 3.58
C LEU A 75 -16.35 5.51 2.10
N TYR A 76 -15.13 5.89 1.71
CA TYR A 76 -14.72 6.01 0.32
C TYR A 76 -13.89 4.80 -0.06
N VAL A 77 -14.16 4.25 -1.25
CA VAL A 77 -13.43 3.12 -1.82
C VAL A 77 -13.05 3.44 -3.25
N ALA A 78 -11.84 3.08 -3.66
CA ALA A 78 -11.40 3.06 -5.04
C ALA A 78 -10.94 1.64 -5.38
N SER A 79 -11.42 1.06 -6.47
CA SER A 79 -11.05 -0.31 -6.85
C SER A 79 -10.97 -0.45 -8.37
N PRO A 80 -9.90 -1.10 -8.90
CA PRO A 80 -9.88 -1.52 -10.28
C PRO A 80 -10.97 -2.60 -10.51
N PRO A 81 -11.83 -2.46 -11.53
CA PRO A 81 -12.89 -3.42 -11.79
C PRO A 81 -12.35 -4.85 -11.97
N GLY A 82 -12.89 -5.80 -11.21
CA GLY A 82 -12.56 -7.23 -11.34
C GLY A 82 -11.19 -7.62 -10.77
N GLN A 83 -10.44 -6.71 -10.16
CA GLN A 83 -9.20 -7.05 -9.48
C GLN A 83 -9.43 -7.32 -7.99
N ALA A 84 -8.62 -8.21 -7.41
CA ALA A 84 -8.66 -8.59 -6.00
C ALA A 84 -7.99 -7.54 -5.08
N VAL A 85 -8.20 -6.25 -5.36
CA VAL A 85 -7.62 -5.13 -4.62
C VAL A 85 -8.61 -3.98 -4.52
N ALA A 86 -8.63 -3.32 -3.37
CA ALA A 86 -9.34 -2.07 -3.18
C ALA A 86 -8.55 -1.13 -2.27
N LEU A 87 -8.76 0.17 -2.44
CA LEU A 87 -8.22 1.22 -1.59
C LEU A 87 -9.36 1.84 -0.82
N VAL A 88 -9.23 1.94 0.50
CA VAL A 88 -10.30 2.39 1.38
C VAL A 88 -9.86 3.57 2.24
N SER A 89 -10.78 4.47 2.55
CA SER A 89 -10.46 5.64 3.39
C SER A 89 -10.29 5.29 4.88
N THR A 90 -10.71 4.10 5.31
CA THR A 90 -10.55 3.61 6.68
C THR A 90 -10.75 2.09 6.75
N LEU A 91 -9.96 1.42 7.58
CA LEU A 91 -10.06 -0.03 7.83
C LEU A 91 -11.11 -0.39 8.90
N HIS A 92 -11.50 0.56 9.75
CA HIS A 92 -12.33 0.30 10.93
C HIS A 92 -13.82 0.58 10.74
N SER A 93 -14.29 0.64 9.48
CA SER A 93 -15.70 0.92 9.18
C SER A 93 -16.51 -0.36 9.11
N ASN A 94 -17.65 -0.39 9.82
CA ASN A 94 -18.64 -1.47 9.67
C ASN A 94 -19.21 -1.55 8.23
N LEU A 95 -19.10 -0.46 7.45
CA LEU A 95 -19.51 -0.43 6.04
C LEU A 95 -18.55 -1.19 5.13
N LEU A 96 -17.31 -1.41 5.57
CA LEU A 96 -16.27 -2.04 4.77
C LEU A 96 -16.62 -3.48 4.43
N ARG A 97 -17.12 -4.25 5.40
CA ARG A 97 -17.50 -5.65 5.19
C ARG A 97 -18.61 -5.79 4.14
N ALA A 98 -19.61 -4.91 4.18
CA ALA A 98 -20.69 -4.91 3.19
C ALA A 98 -20.19 -4.45 1.81
N CYS A 99 -19.23 -3.52 1.76
CA CYS A 99 -18.57 -3.14 0.50
C CYS A 99 -17.80 -4.31 -0.11
N VAL A 100 -17.01 -5.03 0.70
CA VAL A 100 -16.23 -6.21 0.26
C VAL A 100 -17.14 -7.31 -0.29
N GLN A 101 -18.27 -7.56 0.38
CA GLN A 101 -19.32 -8.45 -0.14
C GLN A 101 -19.93 -7.96 -1.45
N GLY A 102 -20.21 -6.65 -1.55
CA GLY A 102 -20.72 -6.03 -2.78
C GLY A 102 -19.74 -6.12 -3.95
N LEU A 103 -18.43 -6.01 -3.67
CA LEU A 103 -17.34 -6.24 -4.62
C LEU A 103 -17.18 -7.72 -5.01
N GLY A 104 -17.92 -8.64 -4.38
CA GLY A 104 -17.94 -10.06 -4.73
C GLY A 104 -16.95 -10.91 -3.94
N TYR A 105 -16.45 -10.45 -2.80
CA TYR A 105 -15.48 -11.16 -1.96
C TYR A 105 -16.02 -11.39 -0.54
N LYS A 106 -15.55 -12.44 0.14
CA LYS A 106 -15.97 -12.72 1.53
C LYS A 106 -15.08 -12.02 2.55
N LYS A 107 -13.78 -11.95 2.27
CA LYS A 107 -12.76 -11.49 3.20
C LYS A 107 -11.90 -10.41 2.57
N PHE A 108 -11.26 -9.64 3.44
CA PHE A 108 -10.21 -8.70 3.06
C PHE A 108 -9.08 -8.78 4.07
N GLU A 109 -7.87 -8.48 3.62
CA GLU A 109 -6.66 -8.40 4.41
C GLU A 109 -6.07 -7.00 4.25
N ASP A 110 -5.56 -6.42 5.34
CA ASP A 110 -4.79 -5.18 5.26
C ASP A 110 -3.44 -5.47 4.62
N ALA A 111 -3.11 -4.78 3.54
CA ALA A 111 -1.81 -4.90 2.88
C ALA A 111 -0.71 -4.15 3.65
N CYS A 112 -1.05 -3.49 4.77
CA CYS A 112 -0.16 -2.61 5.54
C CYS A 112 0.46 -1.49 4.68
N LEU A 113 -0.19 -1.17 3.56
CA LEU A 113 0.21 -0.18 2.59
C LEU A 113 -0.79 0.97 2.59
N ASN A 114 -0.32 2.18 2.90
CA ASN A 114 -1.16 3.37 2.91
C ASN A 114 -0.44 4.59 2.33
N GLY A 115 -1.22 5.57 1.86
CA GLY A 115 -0.67 6.78 1.26
C GLY A 115 -1.76 7.66 0.64
N LYS A 116 -1.35 8.73 -0.04
CA LYS A 116 -2.28 9.68 -0.66
C LYS A 116 -2.47 9.45 -2.15
N ASP A 117 -1.47 8.87 -2.82
CA ASP A 117 -1.47 8.68 -4.26
C ASP A 117 -1.95 7.27 -4.65
N ILE A 118 -3.19 7.19 -5.15
CA ILE A 118 -3.81 5.92 -5.55
C ILE A 118 -2.99 5.16 -6.61
N PRO A 119 -2.51 5.80 -7.70
CA PRO A 119 -1.70 5.11 -8.71
C PRO A 119 -0.42 4.50 -8.14
N SER A 120 0.29 5.20 -7.26
CA SER A 120 1.50 4.68 -6.61
C SER A 120 1.21 3.50 -5.71
N LEU A 121 0.13 3.56 -4.94
CA LEU A 121 -0.29 2.46 -4.07
C LEU A 121 -0.65 1.21 -4.86
N LEU A 122 -1.38 1.37 -5.98
CA LEU A 122 -1.68 0.28 -6.89
C LEU A 122 -0.41 -0.28 -7.53
N ARG A 123 0.54 0.57 -7.97
CA ARG A 123 1.81 0.11 -8.55
C ARG A 123 2.62 -0.74 -7.57
N ILE A 124 2.77 -0.29 -6.32
CA ILE A 124 3.48 -1.06 -5.29
C ILE A 124 2.79 -2.41 -5.05
N PHE A 125 1.45 -2.44 -5.04
CA PHE A 125 0.69 -3.67 -4.83
C PHE A 125 0.73 -4.62 -6.05
N ASP A 126 0.53 -4.09 -7.26
CA ASP A 126 0.38 -4.79 -8.54
C ASP A 126 1.69 -5.25 -9.17
N ASN A 127 2.85 -4.89 -8.62
CA ASN A 127 4.19 -5.33 -9.09
C ASN A 127 4.39 -6.86 -9.13
N GLY A 128 3.35 -7.68 -8.92
CA GLY A 128 3.35 -9.10 -9.27
C GLY A 128 2.88 -9.44 -10.70
N ASN A 129 2.20 -8.54 -11.43
CA ASN A 129 1.46 -8.92 -12.65
C ASN A 129 1.72 -8.12 -13.94
N ASN A 130 2.68 -7.18 -14.03
CA ASN A 130 3.04 -6.58 -15.31
C ASN A 130 4.48 -6.04 -15.38
N THR A 131 5.40 -6.93 -15.76
CA THR A 131 6.44 -6.82 -16.81
C THR A 131 7.58 -7.78 -16.45
N ALA A 132 8.02 -8.55 -17.43
CA ALA A 132 9.04 -9.61 -17.34
C ALA A 132 10.47 -9.10 -17.03
N THR A 133 10.60 -8.00 -16.29
CA THR A 133 11.89 -7.38 -15.92
C THR A 133 12.11 -7.29 -14.41
N VAL A 134 11.18 -7.79 -13.60
CA VAL A 134 11.30 -7.78 -12.13
C VAL A 134 11.31 -9.22 -11.62
N THR A 135 12.33 -9.97 -11.99
CA THR A 135 12.63 -11.26 -11.31
C THR A 135 13.94 -11.23 -10.54
N ASP A 136 14.87 -10.34 -10.91
CA ASP A 136 16.11 -10.16 -10.16
C ASP A 136 16.27 -8.70 -9.75
N MET A 137 16.45 -8.47 -8.44
CA MET A 137 16.95 -7.20 -7.95
C MET A 137 18.29 -6.95 -8.66
N PRO A 138 18.47 -5.81 -9.36
CA PRO A 138 19.70 -5.57 -10.10
C PRO A 138 20.89 -5.70 -9.15
N GLU A 139 22.04 -6.18 -9.64
CA GLU A 139 23.24 -6.22 -8.80
C GLU A 139 23.82 -4.80 -8.67
N PHE A 140 24.10 -4.36 -7.44
CA PHE A 140 24.76 -3.08 -7.24
C PHE A 140 26.27 -3.22 -7.51
N VAL A 141 26.70 -2.73 -8.67
CA VAL A 141 28.12 -2.73 -9.06
C VAL A 141 28.72 -1.34 -8.80
N ALA A 142 29.50 -1.24 -7.72
CA ALA A 142 30.23 -0.03 -7.35
C ALA A 142 31.54 0.09 -8.15
N THR A 143 31.47 0.66 -9.36
CA THR A 143 32.64 0.91 -10.20
C THR A 143 32.86 2.40 -10.44
N PRO A 144 34.10 2.90 -10.29
CA PRO A 144 34.43 4.27 -10.68
C PRO A 144 34.06 4.53 -12.13
N CYS A 145 33.47 5.69 -12.41
CA CYS A 145 33.03 6.03 -13.76
C CYS A 145 33.42 7.47 -14.13
N ILE A 146 33.51 7.74 -15.43
CA ILE A 146 33.81 9.09 -15.92
C ILE A 146 32.52 9.91 -15.92
N ALA A 147 32.47 10.95 -15.11
CA ALA A 147 31.38 11.92 -15.04
C ALA A 147 31.82 13.27 -15.64
N ARG A 148 30.87 14.20 -15.81
CA ARG A 148 31.14 15.55 -16.37
C ARG A 148 32.23 16.34 -15.62
N GLY A 149 32.48 16.02 -14.35
CA GLY A 149 33.48 16.69 -13.50
C GLY A 149 34.80 15.93 -13.30
N GLY A 150 35.00 14.78 -13.95
CA GLY A 150 36.15 13.90 -13.74
C GLY A 150 35.74 12.47 -13.38
N ILE A 151 36.64 11.71 -12.77
CA ILE A 151 36.35 10.34 -12.33
C ILE A 151 35.55 10.40 -11.03
N ASP A 152 34.35 9.85 -11.04
CA ASP A 152 33.51 9.67 -9.85
C ASP A 152 33.98 8.43 -9.08
N PHE A 153 34.62 8.65 -7.93
CA PHE A 153 34.97 7.60 -6.96
C PHE A 153 33.93 7.46 -5.84
N THR A 154 32.93 8.34 -5.80
CA THR A 154 31.87 8.34 -4.78
C THR A 154 30.74 7.37 -5.09
N ASN A 155 30.77 6.76 -6.28
CA ASN A 155 29.73 5.87 -6.81
C ASN A 155 28.34 6.55 -6.93
N SER A 156 28.28 7.89 -6.94
CA SER A 156 27.02 8.63 -7.02
C SER A 156 26.25 8.28 -8.30
N GLN A 157 26.97 8.16 -9.43
CA GLN A 157 26.35 7.79 -10.69
C GLN A 157 25.93 6.31 -10.73
N ALA A 158 26.70 5.41 -10.12
CA ALA A 158 26.33 4.00 -9.97
C ALA A 158 25.07 3.84 -9.11
N THR A 159 24.97 4.57 -7.99
CA THR A 159 23.78 4.63 -7.12
C THR A 159 22.55 5.10 -7.88
N LYS A 160 22.66 6.18 -8.66
CA LYS A 160 21.54 6.68 -9.47
C LYS A 160 21.08 5.65 -10.50
N ASN A 161 22.02 5.02 -11.20
CA ASN A 161 21.70 4.00 -12.19
C ASN A 161 21.01 2.79 -11.55
N TYR A 162 21.54 2.29 -10.43
CA TYR A 162 20.96 1.18 -9.68
C TYR A 162 19.53 1.47 -9.24
N LEU A 163 19.29 2.61 -8.57
CA LEU A 163 17.95 2.98 -8.12
C LEU A 163 16.99 3.20 -9.31
N SER A 164 17.48 3.74 -10.43
CA SER A 164 16.66 3.90 -11.64
C SER A 164 16.27 2.56 -12.28
N GLN A 165 17.14 1.56 -12.24
CA GLN A 165 16.85 0.21 -12.73
C GLN A 165 15.87 -0.50 -11.80
N MET A 166 16.03 -0.34 -10.49
CA MET A 166 15.18 -0.96 -9.48
C MET A 166 13.72 -0.46 -9.52
N PHE A 167 13.49 0.81 -9.87
CA PHE A 167 12.16 1.43 -9.78
C PHE A 167 11.59 1.97 -11.10
N GLY A 168 12.40 2.01 -12.16
CA GLY A 168 12.01 2.53 -13.46
C GLY A 168 11.81 4.05 -13.49
N PRO A 169 11.23 4.57 -14.59
CA PRO A 169 11.15 6.02 -14.86
C PRO A 169 10.13 6.77 -14.00
N ALA A 170 9.27 6.06 -13.27
CA ALA A 170 8.22 6.65 -12.45
C ALA A 170 8.20 5.94 -11.08
N PRO A 171 9.04 6.35 -10.12
CA PRO A 171 9.05 5.76 -8.80
C PRO A 171 7.73 6.06 -8.06
N PRO A 172 7.26 5.14 -7.22
CA PRO A 172 6.04 5.35 -6.45
C PRO A 172 6.21 6.46 -5.41
N ILE A 173 5.12 7.18 -5.15
CA ILE A 173 5.05 8.28 -4.20
C ILE A 173 4.34 7.79 -2.93
N LEU A 174 5.09 7.71 -1.83
CA LEU A 174 4.57 7.45 -0.49
C LEU A 174 4.93 8.60 0.45
N ASP A 175 4.03 8.95 1.36
CA ASP A 175 4.24 10.05 2.31
C ASP A 175 4.79 9.58 3.67
N THR A 176 4.62 8.30 4.00
CA THR A 176 5.10 7.70 5.25
C THR A 176 5.72 6.34 4.99
N LEU A 177 6.87 6.09 5.60
CA LEU A 177 7.51 4.77 5.72
C LEU A 177 7.74 4.50 7.20
N THR A 178 7.30 3.34 7.68
CA THR A 178 7.50 2.91 9.07
C THR A 178 8.28 1.60 9.08
N VAL A 179 9.39 1.57 9.79
CA VAL A 179 10.20 0.37 10.00
C VAL A 179 10.22 0.06 11.48
N LYS A 180 9.84 -1.16 11.83
CA LYS A 180 9.89 -1.69 13.19
C LYS A 180 10.87 -2.85 13.15
N SER A 181 11.87 -2.80 14.00
CA SER A 181 12.82 -3.90 14.18
C SER A 181 12.85 -4.31 15.64
N GLU A 182 13.01 -5.60 15.87
CA GLU A 182 13.29 -6.16 17.18
C GLU A 182 14.52 -7.06 17.07
N THR A 183 15.60 -6.68 17.74
CA THR A 183 16.88 -7.39 17.73
C THR A 183 17.41 -7.52 19.14
N ASP A 184 18.27 -8.50 19.39
CA ASP A 184 18.94 -8.57 20.68
C ASP A 184 19.85 -7.35 20.91
N PHE A 185 20.06 -7.03 22.19
CA PHE A 185 21.06 -6.05 22.57
C PHE A 185 22.44 -6.52 22.11
N PHE A 186 23.31 -5.58 21.69
CA PHE A 186 24.60 -5.90 21.06
C PHE A 186 25.50 -6.81 21.91
N ASP A 187 25.29 -6.82 23.23
CA ASP A 187 25.97 -7.70 24.18
C ASP A 187 24.96 -8.29 25.16
N SER A 188 24.58 -9.54 24.92
CA SER A 188 23.63 -10.30 25.73
C SER A 188 24.16 -10.60 27.13
N ALA A 189 25.48 -10.53 27.36
CA ALA A 189 26.09 -10.67 28.68
C ALA A 189 25.91 -9.40 29.53
N ILE A 190 25.81 -8.22 28.90
CA ILE A 190 25.52 -6.96 29.59
C ILE A 190 24.01 -6.78 29.81
N LEU A 191 23.21 -7.07 28.79
CA LEU A 191 21.77 -6.93 28.86
C LEU A 191 21.08 -7.97 27.98
N ASN A 192 20.59 -9.04 28.61
CA ASN A 192 19.77 -10.06 27.94
C ASN A 192 18.33 -9.56 27.74
N LYS A 193 18.15 -8.56 26.88
CA LYS A 193 16.84 -8.02 26.47
C LYS A 193 16.85 -7.70 24.98
N ARG A 194 15.67 -7.83 24.37
CA ARG A 194 15.43 -7.36 23.01
C ARG A 194 15.32 -5.84 22.96
N MET A 195 16.03 -5.23 22.03
CA MET A 195 15.87 -3.83 21.65
C MET A 195 14.81 -3.71 20.57
N LYS A 196 13.85 -2.82 20.82
CA LYS A 196 12.86 -2.43 19.83
C LYS A 196 13.24 -1.10 19.20
N VAL A 197 13.49 -1.11 17.90
CA VAL A 197 13.76 0.09 17.11
C VAL A 197 12.54 0.41 16.25
N ILE A 198 12.05 1.65 16.31
CA ILE A 198 10.98 2.13 15.45
C ILE A 198 11.47 3.37 14.71
N LEU A 199 11.65 3.26 13.41
CA LEU A 199 11.98 4.37 12.51
C LEU A 199 10.73 4.77 11.72
N GLN A 200 10.37 6.05 11.76
CA GLN A 200 9.27 6.58 10.96
C GLN A 200 9.76 7.76 10.11
N ILE A 201 9.72 7.61 8.80
CA ILE A 201 10.09 8.64 7.83
C ILE A 201 8.81 9.22 7.26
N LYS A 202 8.61 10.54 7.44
CA LYS A 202 7.49 11.29 6.88
C LYS A 202 8.01 12.37 5.97
N SER A 203 7.56 12.38 4.73
CA SER A 203 7.90 13.43 3.76
C SER A 203 6.81 13.51 2.70
N GLU A 204 6.83 14.53 1.83
CA GLU A 204 5.91 14.57 0.70
C GLU A 204 6.13 13.40 -0.26
N ASN A 205 7.40 13.00 -0.43
CA ASN A 205 7.81 11.86 -1.23
C ASN A 205 9.00 11.15 -0.55
N THR A 206 8.68 10.08 0.19
CA THR A 206 9.66 9.28 0.96
C THR A 206 10.69 8.63 0.06
N PHE A 207 10.28 8.18 -1.13
CA PHE A 207 11.20 7.64 -2.12
C PHE A 207 12.27 8.65 -2.52
N SER A 208 11.86 9.86 -2.91
CA SER A 208 12.81 10.92 -3.31
C SER A 208 13.76 11.32 -2.17
N THR A 209 13.27 11.23 -0.93
CA THR A 209 14.06 11.52 0.28
C THR A 209 15.12 10.43 0.49
N LEU A 210 14.72 9.16 0.42
CA LEU A 210 15.64 8.02 0.52
C LEU A 210 16.66 8.02 -0.60
N GLN A 211 16.24 8.30 -1.84
CA GLN A 211 17.15 8.44 -2.98
C GLN A 211 18.22 9.50 -2.70
N LYS A 212 17.84 10.69 -2.22
CA LYS A 212 18.81 11.72 -1.85
C LYS A 212 19.76 11.26 -0.74
N TRP A 213 19.27 10.51 0.25
CA TRP A 213 20.12 9.95 1.31
C TRP A 213 21.12 8.95 0.75
N ALA A 214 20.74 8.12 -0.21
CA ALA A 214 21.65 7.22 -0.89
C ALA A 214 22.68 7.98 -1.75
N GLU A 215 22.26 9.04 -2.45
CA GLU A 215 23.14 9.86 -3.27
C GLU A 215 24.22 10.60 -2.47
N ILE A 216 23.94 10.97 -1.21
CA ILE A 216 24.92 11.57 -0.29
C ILE A 216 25.62 10.55 0.62
N ALA A 217 25.44 9.25 0.36
CA ALA A 217 25.98 8.14 1.15
C ALA A 217 25.56 8.12 2.64
N ALA A 218 24.42 8.73 2.98
CA ALA A 218 23.84 8.64 4.32
C ALA A 218 23.18 7.27 4.59
N ILE A 219 22.71 6.59 3.53
CA ILE A 219 22.24 5.20 3.58
C ILE A 219 22.82 4.43 2.39
N SER A 220 22.96 3.11 2.54
CA SER A 220 23.34 2.25 1.41
C SER A 220 22.23 2.21 0.35
N PRO A 221 22.55 2.21 -0.96
CA PRO A 221 21.57 1.97 -2.01
C PRO A 221 20.92 0.57 -1.92
N THR A 222 21.58 -0.39 -1.26
CA THR A 222 21.05 -1.75 -1.00
C THR A 222 20.29 -1.86 0.32
N SER A 223 20.04 -0.74 1.01
CA SER A 223 19.32 -0.73 2.28
C SER A 223 17.92 -1.35 2.15
N GLU A 224 17.50 -2.08 3.18
CA GLU A 224 16.15 -2.63 3.32
C GLU A 224 15.05 -1.56 3.23
N LEU A 225 15.38 -0.30 3.47
CA LEU A 225 14.47 0.83 3.25
C LEU A 225 13.95 0.92 1.80
N PHE A 226 14.72 0.42 0.83
CA PHE A 226 14.32 0.34 -0.57
C PHE A 226 13.56 -0.95 -0.90
N GLN A 227 13.70 -2.02 -0.11
CA GLN A 227 12.97 -3.29 -0.32
C GLN A 227 11.46 -3.11 -0.18
N VAL A 228 11.00 -2.09 0.54
CA VAL A 228 9.58 -1.75 0.71
C VAL A 228 8.84 -1.55 -0.62
N PHE A 229 9.54 -0.99 -1.60
CA PHE A 229 9.01 -0.64 -2.91
C PHE A 229 9.13 -1.79 -3.92
N HIS A 230 9.99 -2.77 -3.63
CA HIS A 230 10.33 -3.87 -4.53
C HIS A 230 9.72 -5.21 -4.07
N THR A 231 9.92 -5.58 -2.80
CA THR A 231 9.65 -6.92 -2.26
C THR A 231 8.49 -6.93 -1.25
N ILE A 232 8.47 -6.01 -0.29
CA ILE A 232 7.62 -6.12 0.91
C ILE A 232 6.19 -5.60 0.68
N LYS A 233 5.92 -4.89 -0.43
CA LYS A 233 4.59 -4.36 -0.85
C LYS A 233 3.77 -3.65 0.26
N SER A 234 4.42 -3.22 1.33
CA SER A 234 3.84 -2.66 2.55
C SER A 234 4.73 -1.54 3.02
N ASN A 235 4.20 -0.35 3.29
CA ASN A 235 5.01 0.75 3.84
C ASN A 235 5.19 0.67 5.36
N GLN A 236 4.80 -0.46 5.96
CA GLN A 236 5.13 -0.87 7.31
C GLN A 236 5.99 -2.13 7.26
N ILE A 237 7.28 -1.98 7.55
CA ILE A 237 8.25 -3.07 7.56
C ILE A 237 8.40 -3.57 8.99
N GLN A 238 8.35 -4.88 9.17
CA GLN A 238 8.74 -5.56 10.41
C GLN A 238 9.97 -6.40 10.11
N ILE A 239 11.06 -6.13 10.82
CA ILE A 239 12.32 -6.87 10.76
C ILE A 239 12.43 -7.63 12.09
N SER A 240 12.12 -8.92 12.07
CA SER A 240 12.52 -9.86 13.12
C SER A 240 13.75 -10.59 12.61
N ASN A 241 14.85 -10.55 13.38
CA ASN A 241 15.92 -11.53 13.19
C ASN A 241 15.42 -12.83 13.82
N ASP A 242 14.68 -13.61 13.04
CA ASP A 242 14.51 -15.03 13.34
C ASP A 242 15.70 -15.73 12.68
N GLU A 243 16.86 -15.70 13.36
CA GLU A 243 17.85 -16.77 13.18
C GLU A 243 17.21 -18.00 13.80
N ASP A 244 16.49 -18.76 12.97
CA ASP A 244 16.03 -20.10 13.31
C ASP A 244 17.24 -20.95 13.71
N ASP A 245 17.08 -21.62 14.84
CA ASP A 245 17.99 -22.59 15.43
C ASP A 245 18.46 -23.65 14.40
N GLU A 246 19.77 -23.72 14.17
CA GLU A 246 20.50 -24.97 13.83
C GLU A 246 21.72 -25.15 14.74
#